data_AF-A0A4R4F0G7-F1
#
_entry.id   AF-A0A4R4F0G7-F1
#
_cell.length_a   1.000
_cell.length_b   1.000
_cell.length_c   1.000
_cell.angle_alpha   90.00
_cell.angle_beta   90.00
_cell.angle_gamma   90.00
#
_symmetry.space_group_name_H-M   'P 1'
#
loop_
_entity.id
_entity.type
_entity.pdbx_description
1 polymer ?
#
loop_
_entity_poly.entity_id
_entity_poly.type
_entity_poly.pdbx_seq_one_letter_code
_entity_poly.pdbx_strand_id
1 'polypeptide(L)'
;MGLSDRSNLLFSNLDLRASLDARRQAIDSEVRALDPNRLLNTSPDDLARFFVEKYHMEPPALYRDQWSVESKEETETREDYGHRFTATVRRLYVHIPFVGDRDLFMSRASTFTMSPPRGVVGAQTLTLAFTPGQQGGPEAVRALIDREIDEVERHLAWIRNDLEAYNGSLGAIADQAIRRRREQVLHQQGLVAGLGIPLRERASAPETYVVPAVRRKALPTLPAASTAPFKPEPVLAMEHYDHILDVIQNMTTVMERSPATFAWMDEESLRDHYLVQLNGHYQGTATGETFNNLGKTDILIREQDRNIFIAECKFWKGAKGYAATIDQLLGYSAWRDTKTAIVVFNRNRDTTKVLEEVKKTTEAHANYKRTLAWTHESGYRFVMHHPADSNRELTMTVLVFDIPAPAPRGAGTPAPATRA
;
A
#
# COMPACT_ATOMS: atom_id res chain seq x y z
N MET A 1 -46.30 -10.41 -6.54
CA MET A 1 -45.64 -10.51 -7.86
C MET A 1 -45.28 -11.97 -8.05
N GLY A 2 -45.98 -12.68 -8.94
CA GLY A 2 -45.75 -14.11 -9.18
C GLY A 2 -44.41 -14.31 -9.89
N LEU A 3 -43.66 -15.33 -9.48
CA LEU A 3 -42.37 -15.70 -10.09
C LEU A 3 -42.49 -16.28 -11.52
N SER A 4 -43.64 -16.12 -12.18
CA SER A 4 -43.90 -16.57 -13.55
C SER A 4 -43.50 -15.55 -14.62
N ASP A 5 -43.01 -14.37 -14.26
CA ASP A 5 -42.61 -13.37 -15.25
C ASP A 5 -41.22 -13.66 -15.83
N ARG A 6 -41.04 -13.40 -17.13
CA ARG A 6 -39.82 -13.68 -17.90
C ARG A 6 -38.58 -12.88 -17.44
N SER A 7 -38.66 -12.20 -16.31
CA SER A 7 -37.75 -11.14 -15.85
C SER A 7 -36.68 -11.55 -14.83
N ASN A 8 -36.66 -12.80 -14.35
CA ASN A 8 -35.82 -13.21 -13.21
C ASN A 8 -34.58 -14.04 -13.63
N LEU A 9 -33.99 -13.73 -14.78
CA LEU A 9 -32.71 -14.32 -15.18
C LEU A 9 -31.60 -13.73 -14.29
N LEU A 10 -30.80 -14.62 -13.69
CA LEU A 10 -29.56 -14.23 -13.02
C LEU A 10 -28.46 -14.07 -14.08
N PHE A 11 -27.41 -13.32 -13.75
CA PHE A 11 -26.18 -13.21 -14.54
C PHE A 11 -26.38 -12.76 -16.00
N SER A 12 -27.42 -11.97 -16.28
CA SER A 12 -27.77 -11.55 -17.65
C SER A 12 -27.97 -10.04 -17.85
N ASN A 13 -28.26 -9.29 -16.80
CA ASN A 13 -28.82 -7.93 -16.94
C ASN A 13 -27.74 -6.85 -17.05
N LEU A 14 -26.62 -7.04 -16.38
CA LEU A 14 -25.50 -6.10 -16.35
C LEU A 14 -24.28 -6.75 -16.97
N ASP A 15 -23.55 -6.04 -17.82
CA ASP A 15 -22.23 -6.50 -18.26
C ASP A 15 -21.21 -6.20 -17.16
N LEU A 16 -20.64 -7.26 -16.56
CA LEU A 16 -19.68 -7.10 -15.47
C LEU A 16 -18.46 -6.32 -15.95
N ARG A 17 -17.95 -6.62 -17.14
CA ARG A 17 -16.76 -5.96 -17.69
C ARG A 17 -16.97 -4.46 -17.84
N ALA A 18 -18.10 -4.05 -18.43
CA ALA A 18 -18.45 -2.64 -18.55
C ALA A 18 -18.58 -1.94 -17.18
N SER A 19 -19.14 -2.66 -16.19
CA SER A 19 -19.31 -2.16 -14.83
C SER A 19 -17.98 -1.99 -14.09
N LEU A 20 -17.00 -2.86 -14.35
CA LEU A 20 -15.65 -2.76 -13.81
C LEU A 20 -14.88 -1.64 -14.51
N ASP A 21 -15.00 -1.51 -15.83
CA ASP A 21 -14.37 -0.43 -16.61
C ASP A 21 -14.87 0.96 -16.18
N ALA A 22 -16.18 1.12 -15.96
CA ALA A 22 -16.74 2.37 -15.44
C ALA A 22 -16.17 2.75 -14.06
N ARG A 23 -15.95 1.76 -13.18
CA ARG A 23 -15.31 1.98 -11.87
C ARG A 23 -13.84 2.38 -12.00
N ARG A 24 -13.09 1.74 -12.91
CA ARG A 24 -11.70 2.15 -13.22
C ARG A 24 -11.63 3.61 -13.68
N GLN A 25 -12.56 4.03 -14.53
CA GLN A 25 -12.65 5.42 -14.99
C GLN A 25 -13.06 6.39 -13.86
N ALA A 26 -13.90 5.94 -12.93
CA ALA A 26 -14.30 6.72 -11.77
C ALA A 26 -13.10 7.02 -10.83
N ILE A 27 -12.15 6.09 -10.67
CA ILE A 27 -10.90 6.34 -9.93
C ILE A 27 -10.13 7.50 -10.58
N ASP A 28 -9.90 7.46 -11.89
CA ASP A 28 -9.17 8.53 -12.60
C ASP A 28 -9.90 9.88 -12.49
N SER A 29 -11.23 9.86 -12.58
CA SER A 29 -12.07 11.06 -12.45
C SER A 29 -12.02 11.66 -11.05
N GLU A 30 -12.10 10.82 -10.00
CA GLU A 30 -12.00 11.28 -8.62
C GLU A 30 -10.61 11.82 -8.28
N VAL A 31 -9.54 11.15 -8.73
CA VAL A 31 -8.17 11.64 -8.56
C VAL A 31 -7.98 13.01 -9.22
N ARG A 32 -8.58 13.23 -10.40
CA ARG A 32 -8.53 14.54 -11.07
C ARG A 32 -9.29 15.63 -10.31
N ALA A 33 -10.40 15.26 -9.68
CA ALA A 33 -11.27 16.16 -8.92
C ALA A 33 -10.71 16.51 -7.52
N LEU A 34 -9.72 15.77 -7.02
CA LEU A 34 -9.04 16.11 -5.77
C LEU A 34 -8.42 17.52 -5.84
N ASP A 35 -8.55 18.25 -4.74
CA ASP A 35 -7.86 19.51 -4.56
C ASP A 35 -6.35 19.33 -4.78
N PRO A 36 -5.69 20.16 -5.62
CA PRO A 36 -4.27 20.02 -5.93
C PRO A 36 -3.37 20.08 -4.70
N ASN A 37 -3.69 20.92 -3.72
CA ASN A 37 -2.87 21.07 -2.51
C ASN A 37 -2.99 19.80 -1.64
N ARG A 38 -4.21 19.28 -1.47
CA ARG A 38 -4.45 18.01 -0.77
C ARG A 38 -3.75 16.84 -1.47
N LEU A 39 -3.88 16.73 -2.78
CA LEU A 39 -3.25 15.68 -3.57
C LEU A 39 -1.73 15.67 -3.38
N LEU A 40 -1.09 16.85 -3.40
CA LEU A 40 0.35 16.96 -3.22
C LEU A 40 0.79 16.72 -1.78
N ASN A 41 -0.03 17.11 -0.81
CA ASN A 41 0.30 16.99 0.61
C ASN A 41 0.04 15.61 1.23
N THR A 42 -0.80 14.77 0.63
CA THR A 42 -1.03 13.40 1.10
C THR A 42 0.01 12.43 0.52
N SER A 43 0.33 11.36 1.27
CA SER A 43 1.14 10.26 0.75
C SER A 43 0.45 9.58 -0.45
N PRO A 44 1.16 9.33 -1.57
CA PRO A 44 0.62 8.58 -2.70
C PRO A 44 0.14 7.19 -2.30
N ASP A 45 0.87 6.49 -1.44
CA ASP A 45 0.52 5.13 -0.99
C ASP A 45 -0.75 5.12 -0.13
N ASP A 46 -0.93 6.13 0.73
CA ASP A 46 -2.14 6.26 1.56
C ASP A 46 -3.37 6.60 0.70
N LEU A 47 -3.20 7.45 -0.33
CA LEU A 47 -4.24 7.70 -1.33
C LEU A 47 -4.57 6.46 -2.14
N ALA A 48 -3.57 5.71 -2.59
CA ALA A 48 -3.77 4.48 -3.35
C ALA A 48 -4.55 3.45 -2.52
N ARG A 49 -4.18 3.26 -1.24
CA ARG A 49 -4.91 2.39 -0.31
C ARG A 49 -6.37 2.81 -0.14
N PHE A 50 -6.63 4.10 0.02
CA PHE A 50 -7.99 4.63 0.09
C PHE A 50 -8.81 4.28 -1.17
N PHE A 51 -8.25 4.47 -2.37
CA PHE A 51 -8.97 4.15 -3.62
C PHE A 51 -9.16 2.65 -3.80
N VAL A 52 -8.17 1.83 -3.43
CA VAL A 52 -8.30 0.37 -3.44
C VAL A 52 -9.44 -0.06 -2.51
N GLU A 53 -9.46 0.40 -1.27
CA GLU A 53 -10.51 0.05 -0.30
C GLU A 53 -11.90 0.51 -0.77
N LYS A 54 -12.00 1.74 -1.29
CA LYS A 54 -13.26 2.32 -1.76
C LYS A 54 -13.86 1.59 -2.97
N TYR A 55 -13.01 1.13 -3.88
CA TYR A 55 -13.42 0.52 -5.15
C TYR A 55 -13.32 -1.00 -5.18
N HIS A 56 -12.91 -1.62 -4.07
CA HIS A 56 -12.88 -3.06 -3.88
C HIS A 56 -14.29 -3.66 -3.94
N MET A 57 -14.44 -4.76 -4.69
CA MET A 57 -15.71 -5.48 -4.79
C MET A 57 -15.60 -6.85 -4.14
N GLU A 58 -16.59 -7.18 -3.30
CA GLU A 58 -16.66 -8.48 -2.62
C GLU A 58 -17.50 -9.46 -3.44
N PRO A 59 -16.91 -10.57 -3.96
CA PRO A 59 -17.65 -11.57 -4.71
C PRO A 59 -18.69 -12.26 -3.81
N PRO A 60 -19.90 -12.58 -4.34
CA PRO A 60 -20.88 -13.25 -3.53
C PRO A 60 -20.48 -14.67 -3.16
N ALA A 61 -20.82 -15.09 -1.96
CA ALA A 61 -20.62 -16.46 -1.49
C ALA A 61 -21.91 -16.98 -0.85
N LEU A 62 -22.39 -18.12 -1.33
CA LEU A 62 -23.60 -18.79 -0.82
C LEU A 62 -23.26 -19.60 0.44
N TYR A 63 -24.18 -19.62 1.40
CA TYR A 63 -24.14 -20.50 2.57
C TYR A 63 -25.08 -21.68 2.35
N ARG A 64 -24.58 -22.69 1.62
CA ARG A 64 -25.33 -23.91 1.26
C ARG A 64 -25.74 -24.73 2.48
N ASP A 65 -25.02 -24.62 3.58
CA ASP A 65 -25.31 -25.24 4.88
C ASP A 65 -26.51 -24.61 5.61
N GLN A 66 -26.91 -23.39 5.24
CA GLN A 66 -27.95 -22.60 5.91
C GLN A 66 -29.20 -22.35 5.06
N TRP A 67 -29.32 -23.06 3.93
CA TRP A 67 -30.50 -22.96 3.09
C TRP A 67 -31.76 -23.56 3.74
N SER A 68 -32.93 -23.10 3.29
CA SER A 68 -34.24 -23.59 3.72
C SER A 68 -35.18 -23.73 2.53
N VAL A 69 -36.20 -24.57 2.68
CA VAL A 69 -37.20 -24.81 1.63
C VAL A 69 -38.59 -24.48 2.16
N GLU A 70 -39.30 -23.61 1.46
CA GLU A 70 -40.71 -23.32 1.66
C GLU A 70 -41.53 -23.97 0.54
N SER A 71 -42.69 -24.56 0.86
CA SER A 71 -43.60 -25.12 -0.14
C SER A 71 -44.93 -24.38 -0.13
N LYS A 72 -45.39 -23.97 -1.32
CA LYS A 72 -46.67 -23.29 -1.50
C LYS A 72 -47.49 -23.93 -2.62
N GLU A 73 -48.79 -23.99 -2.45
CA GLU A 73 -49.72 -24.27 -3.54
C GLU A 73 -50.12 -22.97 -4.21
N GLU A 74 -49.91 -22.89 -5.51
CA GLU A 74 -50.21 -21.71 -6.32
C GLU A 74 -51.15 -22.09 -7.46
N THR A 75 -52.04 -21.18 -7.80
CA THR A 75 -52.95 -21.33 -8.92
C THR A 75 -52.31 -20.73 -10.16
N GLU A 76 -51.96 -21.57 -11.15
CA GLU A 76 -51.32 -21.16 -12.40
C GLU A 76 -52.27 -21.39 -13.58
N THR A 77 -52.41 -20.40 -14.46
CA THR A 77 -53.17 -20.58 -15.70
C THR A 77 -52.23 -21.14 -16.76
N ARG A 78 -52.54 -22.34 -17.25
CA ARG A 78 -51.80 -23.02 -18.32
C ARG A 78 -52.60 -22.99 -19.60
N GLU A 79 -51.88 -22.92 -20.71
CA GLU A 79 -52.45 -22.98 -22.05
C GLU A 79 -51.91 -24.24 -22.72
N ASP A 80 -52.79 -25.17 -23.05
CA ASP A 80 -52.45 -26.41 -23.74
C ASP A 80 -53.40 -26.59 -24.93
N TYR A 81 -52.83 -26.81 -26.12
CA TYR A 81 -53.57 -26.87 -27.39
C TYR A 81 -54.61 -25.75 -27.60
N GLY A 82 -54.31 -24.51 -27.18
CA GLY A 82 -55.20 -23.36 -27.33
C GLY A 82 -56.32 -23.24 -26.28
N HIS A 83 -56.37 -24.15 -25.31
CA HIS A 83 -57.29 -24.09 -24.18
C HIS A 83 -56.59 -23.58 -22.92
N ARG A 84 -57.13 -22.51 -22.34
CA ARG A 84 -56.69 -22.00 -21.03
C ARG A 84 -57.42 -22.73 -19.92
N PHE A 85 -56.66 -23.36 -19.04
CA PHE A 85 -57.19 -23.97 -17.82
C PHE A 85 -56.37 -23.54 -16.62
N THR A 86 -57.00 -23.56 -15.47
CA THR A 86 -56.39 -23.18 -14.20
C THR A 86 -55.98 -24.46 -13.46
N ALA A 87 -54.70 -24.58 -13.13
CA ALA A 87 -54.14 -25.72 -12.41
C ALA A 87 -53.54 -25.26 -11.08
N THR A 88 -53.83 -25.99 -10.01
CA THR A 88 -53.11 -25.84 -8.74
C THR A 88 -51.79 -26.58 -8.85
N VAL A 89 -50.69 -25.84 -8.73
CA VAL A 89 -49.32 -26.35 -8.81
C VAL A 89 -48.63 -26.17 -7.47
N ARG A 90 -47.91 -27.19 -7.02
CA ARG A 90 -47.05 -27.08 -5.84
C ARG A 90 -45.71 -26.52 -6.26
N ARG A 91 -45.33 -25.37 -5.70
CA ARG A 91 -44.04 -24.71 -5.94
C ARG A 91 -43.18 -24.79 -4.68
N LEU A 92 -41.90 -25.08 -4.88
CA LEU A 92 -40.87 -25.10 -3.85
C LEU A 92 -40.00 -23.86 -4.02
N TYR A 93 -39.82 -23.13 -2.92
CA TYR A 93 -38.96 -21.96 -2.83
C TYR A 93 -37.76 -22.32 -1.97
N VAL A 94 -36.59 -22.41 -2.60
CA VAL A 94 -35.32 -22.68 -1.93
C VAL A 94 -34.66 -21.35 -1.63
N HIS A 95 -34.50 -21.03 -0.35
CA HIS A 95 -33.88 -19.81 0.14
C HIS A 95 -32.45 -20.11 0.57
N ILE A 96 -31.48 -19.41 -0.01
CA ILE A 96 -30.05 -19.62 0.22
C ILE A 96 -29.46 -18.29 0.69
N PRO A 97 -29.05 -18.18 1.96
CA PRO A 97 -28.34 -17.01 2.45
C PRO A 97 -27.00 -16.80 1.71
N PHE A 98 -26.58 -15.54 1.57
CA PHE A 98 -25.28 -15.22 0.98
C PHE A 98 -24.65 -13.99 1.63
N VAL A 99 -23.35 -13.81 1.39
CA VAL A 99 -22.60 -12.58 1.69
C VAL A 99 -21.99 -12.01 0.42
N GLY A 100 -21.56 -10.74 0.46
CA GLY A 100 -20.99 -10.02 -0.67
C GLY A 100 -22.00 -9.09 -1.38
N ASP A 101 -21.64 -8.61 -2.57
CA ASP A 101 -22.46 -7.63 -3.30
C ASP A 101 -23.60 -8.29 -4.09
N ARG A 102 -24.84 -8.00 -3.70
CA ARG A 102 -26.05 -8.58 -4.33
C ARG A 102 -26.19 -8.26 -5.82
N ASP A 103 -25.69 -7.11 -6.27
CA ASP A 103 -25.83 -6.64 -7.65
C ASP A 103 -25.04 -7.53 -8.63
N LEU A 104 -24.05 -8.27 -8.12
CA LEU A 104 -23.25 -9.22 -8.90
C LEU A 104 -24.07 -10.44 -9.38
N PHE A 105 -25.15 -10.82 -8.69
CA PHE A 105 -26.07 -11.84 -9.19
C PHE A 105 -26.83 -11.42 -10.46
N MET A 106 -26.85 -10.13 -10.77
CA MET A 106 -27.43 -9.61 -12.01
C MET A 106 -26.37 -9.39 -13.10
N SER A 107 -25.10 -9.61 -12.77
CA SER A 107 -23.96 -9.29 -13.61
C SER A 107 -23.48 -10.52 -14.38
N ARG A 108 -23.36 -10.38 -15.70
CA ARG A 108 -22.81 -11.39 -16.59
C ARG A 108 -21.28 -11.28 -16.58
N ALA A 109 -20.61 -12.35 -16.14
CA ALA A 109 -19.16 -12.46 -16.19
C ALA A 109 -18.62 -12.52 -17.63
N SER A 110 -17.30 -12.42 -17.76
CA SER A 110 -16.58 -12.56 -19.03
C SER A 110 -16.80 -13.95 -19.67
N THR A 111 -16.95 -14.97 -18.82
CA THR A 111 -17.35 -16.33 -19.19
C THR A 111 -18.80 -16.54 -18.77
N PHE A 112 -19.64 -17.04 -19.68
CA PHE A 112 -21.08 -17.21 -19.42
C PHE A 112 -21.68 -18.38 -20.23
N THR A 113 -22.89 -18.79 -19.86
CA THR A 113 -23.73 -19.74 -20.62
C THR A 113 -24.92 -19.02 -21.26
N MET A 114 -25.45 -19.59 -22.34
CA MET A 114 -26.65 -19.06 -23.03
C MET A 114 -27.96 -19.32 -22.28
N SER A 115 -27.91 -20.17 -21.26
CA SER A 115 -29.05 -20.52 -20.41
C SER A 115 -28.66 -20.27 -18.94
N PRO A 116 -28.64 -19.01 -18.49
CA PRO A 116 -28.31 -18.72 -17.10
C PRO A 116 -29.45 -19.15 -16.16
N PRO A 117 -29.12 -19.44 -14.88
CA PRO A 117 -30.11 -19.83 -13.89
C PRO A 117 -31.10 -18.69 -13.60
N ARG A 118 -32.24 -19.06 -13.00
CA ARG A 118 -33.31 -18.12 -12.65
C ARG A 118 -33.49 -18.03 -11.14
N GLY A 119 -33.65 -16.82 -10.64
CA GLY A 119 -33.83 -16.61 -9.21
C GLY A 119 -34.16 -15.17 -8.86
N VAL A 120 -34.61 -14.99 -7.62
CA VAL A 120 -34.87 -13.68 -7.05
C VAL A 120 -33.87 -13.42 -5.94
N VAL A 121 -33.16 -12.29 -6.05
CA VAL A 121 -32.12 -11.91 -5.10
C VAL A 121 -32.71 -10.87 -4.16
N GLY A 122 -32.92 -11.24 -2.90
CA GLY A 122 -33.28 -10.35 -1.80
C GLY A 122 -32.08 -9.55 -1.29
N ALA A 123 -32.16 -9.06 -0.05
CA ALA A 123 -31.06 -8.29 0.54
C ALA A 123 -29.78 -9.12 0.74
N GLN A 124 -29.90 -10.32 1.30
CA GLN A 124 -28.82 -11.29 1.52
C GLN A 124 -29.32 -12.74 1.38
N THR A 125 -30.31 -12.95 0.51
CA THR A 125 -30.91 -14.27 0.29
C THR A 125 -31.24 -14.44 -1.18
N LEU A 126 -30.74 -15.51 -1.78
CA LEU A 126 -31.11 -15.96 -3.10
C LEU A 126 -32.31 -16.91 -2.98
N THR A 127 -33.36 -16.68 -3.74
CA THR A 127 -34.53 -17.56 -3.78
C THR A 127 -34.66 -18.19 -5.16
N LEU A 128 -34.62 -19.52 -5.21
CA LEU A 128 -34.82 -20.31 -6.42
C LEU A 128 -36.19 -21.00 -6.34
N ALA A 129 -36.95 -21.00 -7.44
CA ALA A 129 -38.29 -21.57 -7.49
C ALA A 129 -38.34 -22.81 -8.38
N PHE A 130 -38.87 -23.90 -7.86
CA PHE A 130 -38.97 -25.19 -8.53
C PHE A 130 -40.42 -25.68 -8.55
N THR A 131 -40.83 -26.27 -9.66
CA THR A 131 -42.13 -26.96 -9.76
C THR A 131 -41.83 -28.46 -9.97
N PRO A 132 -42.00 -29.31 -8.95
CA PRO A 132 -41.79 -30.75 -9.08
C PRO A 132 -42.65 -31.36 -10.19
N GLY A 133 -42.06 -32.23 -11.01
CA GLY A 133 -42.82 -33.01 -11.99
C GLY A 133 -43.72 -34.05 -11.32
N GLN A 134 -44.84 -34.37 -11.96
CA GLN A 134 -45.83 -35.35 -11.46
C GLN A 134 -45.26 -36.79 -11.30
N GLN A 135 -44.11 -37.08 -11.92
CA GLN A 135 -43.50 -38.43 -12.02
C GLN A 135 -42.20 -38.58 -11.21
N GLY A 136 -41.73 -37.52 -10.52
CA GLY A 136 -40.43 -37.53 -9.83
C GLY A 136 -40.57 -37.75 -8.33
N GLY A 137 -39.83 -38.72 -7.77
CA GLY A 137 -39.69 -38.89 -6.33
C GLY A 137 -38.83 -37.79 -5.66
N PRO A 138 -38.76 -37.76 -4.31
CA PRO A 138 -38.00 -36.74 -3.56
C PRO A 138 -36.53 -36.61 -3.98
N GLU A 139 -35.88 -37.71 -4.34
CA GLU A 139 -34.49 -37.73 -4.80
C GLU A 139 -34.29 -36.99 -6.12
N ALA A 140 -35.22 -37.14 -7.07
CA ALA A 140 -35.15 -36.45 -8.36
C ALA A 140 -35.31 -34.93 -8.20
N VAL A 141 -36.19 -34.50 -7.29
CA VAL A 141 -36.37 -33.08 -6.96
C VAL A 141 -35.11 -32.54 -6.29
N ARG A 142 -34.51 -33.29 -5.35
CA ARG A 142 -33.28 -32.90 -4.69
C ARG A 142 -32.12 -32.75 -5.69
N ALA A 143 -31.94 -33.70 -6.59
CA ALA A 143 -30.90 -33.65 -7.62
C ALA A 143 -31.08 -32.45 -8.58
N LEU A 144 -32.33 -32.09 -8.92
CA LEU A 144 -32.62 -30.89 -9.71
C LEU A 144 -32.22 -29.61 -8.97
N ILE A 145 -32.56 -29.52 -7.68
CA ILE A 145 -32.19 -28.37 -6.85
C ILE A 145 -30.67 -28.24 -6.74
N ASP A 146 -29.98 -29.34 -6.42
CA ASP A 146 -28.52 -29.34 -6.29
C ASP A 146 -27.84 -28.92 -7.61
N ARG A 147 -28.34 -29.39 -8.76
CA ARG A 147 -27.83 -28.99 -10.07
C ARG A 147 -27.98 -27.49 -10.34
N GLU A 148 -29.15 -26.89 -10.05
CA GLU A 148 -29.35 -25.45 -10.26
C GLU A 148 -28.46 -24.61 -9.33
N ILE A 149 -28.21 -25.07 -8.11
CA ILE A 149 -27.28 -24.40 -7.20
C ILE A 149 -25.85 -24.51 -7.71
N ASP A 150 -25.43 -25.69 -8.17
CA ASP A 150 -24.09 -25.88 -8.74
C ASP A 150 -23.89 -25.01 -10.00
N GLU A 151 -24.95 -24.77 -10.80
CA GLU A 151 -24.92 -23.80 -11.90
C GLU A 151 -24.75 -22.36 -11.40
N VAL A 152 -25.50 -21.93 -10.37
CA VAL A 152 -25.33 -20.61 -9.75
C VAL A 152 -23.90 -20.44 -9.20
N GLU A 153 -23.39 -21.42 -8.47
CA GLU A 153 -22.03 -21.40 -7.93
C GLU A 153 -20.98 -21.32 -9.04
N ARG A 154 -21.20 -21.98 -10.19
CA ARG A 154 -20.33 -21.88 -11.35
C ARG A 154 -20.26 -20.46 -11.91
N HIS A 155 -21.42 -19.78 -12.06
CA HIS A 155 -21.45 -18.38 -12.48
C HIS A 155 -20.77 -17.46 -11.44
N LEU A 156 -20.99 -17.70 -10.15
CA LEU A 156 -20.30 -16.96 -9.08
C LEU A 156 -18.78 -17.20 -9.09
N ALA A 157 -18.32 -18.39 -9.47
CA ALA A 157 -16.89 -18.67 -9.63
C ALA A 157 -16.28 -17.87 -10.80
N TRP A 158 -16.99 -17.74 -11.92
CA TRP A 158 -16.54 -16.89 -13.03
C TRP A 158 -16.47 -15.41 -12.62
N ILE A 159 -17.49 -14.91 -11.90
CA ILE A 159 -17.47 -13.56 -11.34
C ILE A 159 -16.29 -13.38 -10.38
N ARG A 160 -16.03 -14.36 -9.52
CA ARG A 160 -14.90 -14.32 -8.58
C ARG A 160 -13.57 -14.15 -9.30
N ASN A 161 -13.34 -14.91 -10.37
CA ASN A 161 -12.13 -14.81 -11.18
C ASN A 161 -11.99 -13.41 -11.83
N ASP A 162 -13.08 -12.87 -12.40
CA ASP A 162 -13.08 -11.53 -12.97
C ASP A 162 -12.80 -10.45 -11.91
N LEU A 163 -13.35 -10.61 -10.71
CA LEU A 163 -13.15 -9.70 -9.59
C LEU A 163 -11.77 -9.82 -8.96
N GLU A 164 -11.17 -11.00 -8.90
CA GLU A 164 -9.78 -11.17 -8.45
C GLU A 164 -8.81 -10.43 -9.38
N ALA A 165 -8.99 -10.56 -10.69
CA ALA A 165 -8.20 -9.81 -11.67
C ALA A 165 -8.41 -8.29 -11.54
N TYR A 166 -9.66 -7.85 -11.36
CA TYR A 166 -9.98 -6.44 -11.16
C TYR A 166 -9.40 -5.89 -9.85
N ASN A 167 -9.68 -6.52 -8.71
CA ASN A 167 -9.23 -6.09 -7.39
C ASN A 167 -7.69 -6.08 -7.32
N GLY A 168 -7.02 -7.07 -7.92
CA GLY A 168 -5.57 -7.10 -8.05
C GLY A 168 -5.00 -5.96 -8.89
N SER A 169 -5.76 -5.46 -9.89
CA SER A 169 -5.35 -4.33 -10.73
C SER A 169 -5.57 -2.95 -10.10
N LEU A 170 -6.39 -2.84 -9.03
CA LEU A 170 -6.79 -1.55 -8.44
C LEU A 170 -5.60 -0.73 -7.95
N GLY A 171 -4.62 -1.37 -7.30
CA GLY A 171 -3.43 -0.68 -6.76
C GLY A 171 -2.65 0.03 -7.87
N ALA A 172 -2.30 -0.71 -8.93
CA ALA A 172 -1.56 -0.15 -10.06
C ALA A 172 -2.35 0.97 -10.78
N ILE A 173 -3.67 0.81 -10.93
CA ILE A 173 -4.54 1.83 -11.54
C ILE A 173 -4.56 3.11 -10.70
N ALA A 174 -4.75 2.97 -9.38
CA ALA A 174 -4.75 4.11 -8.45
C ALA A 174 -3.40 4.83 -8.45
N ASP A 175 -2.29 4.08 -8.32
CA ASP A 175 -0.94 4.63 -8.33
C ASP A 175 -0.64 5.40 -9.61
N GLN A 176 -0.98 4.83 -10.77
CA GLN A 176 -0.75 5.49 -12.05
C GLN A 176 -1.58 6.77 -12.18
N ALA A 177 -2.86 6.75 -11.78
CA ALA A 177 -3.72 7.93 -11.80
C ALA A 177 -3.17 9.04 -10.88
N ILE A 178 -2.77 8.69 -9.66
CA ILE A 178 -2.20 9.62 -8.67
C ILE A 178 -0.90 10.22 -9.19
N ARG A 179 0.05 9.40 -9.66
CA ARG A 179 1.34 9.87 -10.20
C ARG A 179 1.15 10.84 -11.37
N ARG A 180 0.36 10.44 -12.38
CA ARG A 180 0.05 11.30 -13.55
C ARG A 180 -0.54 12.63 -13.11
N ARG A 181 -1.49 12.62 -12.18
CA ARG A 181 -2.13 13.86 -11.71
C ARG A 181 -1.17 14.74 -10.92
N ARG A 182 -0.32 14.16 -10.06
CA ARG A 182 0.69 14.89 -9.29
C ARG A 182 1.71 15.56 -10.21
N GLU A 183 2.22 14.84 -11.20
CA GLU A 183 3.15 15.38 -12.22
C GLU A 183 2.52 16.56 -12.98
N GLN A 184 1.26 16.43 -13.40
CA GLN A 184 0.53 17.53 -14.05
C GLN A 184 0.41 18.77 -13.17
N VAL A 185 0.05 18.60 -11.89
CA VAL A 185 -0.08 19.72 -10.95
C VAL A 185 1.28 20.38 -10.70
N LEU A 186 2.34 19.60 -10.48
CA LEU A 186 3.69 20.11 -10.26
C LEU A 186 4.23 20.87 -11.48
N HIS A 187 4.01 20.33 -12.69
CA HIS A 187 4.38 21.01 -13.93
C HIS A 187 3.64 22.35 -14.09
N GLN A 188 2.33 22.37 -13.81
CA GLN A 188 1.53 23.60 -13.84
C GLN A 188 2.02 24.63 -12.80
N GLN A 189 2.34 24.19 -11.57
CA GLN A 189 2.87 25.07 -10.53
C GLN A 189 4.27 25.60 -10.85
N GLY A 190 5.15 24.77 -11.41
CA GLY A 190 6.49 25.16 -11.85
C GLY A 190 6.45 26.21 -12.97
N LEU A 191 5.55 26.05 -13.94
CA LEU A 191 5.30 27.06 -14.97
C LEU A 191 4.86 28.40 -14.37
N VAL A 192 3.94 28.37 -13.40
CA VAL A 192 3.43 29.59 -12.77
C VAL A 192 4.47 30.27 -11.87
N ALA A 193 5.28 29.50 -11.15
CA ALA A 193 6.41 30.04 -10.38
C ALA A 193 7.46 30.71 -11.29
N GLY A 194 7.69 30.15 -12.49
CA GLY A 194 8.58 30.72 -13.50
C GLY A 194 8.11 32.02 -14.15
N LEU A 195 6.82 32.40 -14.00
CA LEU A 195 6.29 33.65 -14.56
C LEU A 195 6.64 34.89 -13.73
N GLY A 196 7.09 34.74 -12.47
CA GLY A 196 7.44 35.87 -11.61
C GLY A 196 6.27 36.78 -11.21
N ILE A 197 5.02 36.37 -11.47
CA ILE A 197 3.80 37.10 -11.14
C ILE A 197 3.20 36.51 -9.85
N PRO A 198 2.93 37.30 -8.80
CA PRO A 198 2.38 36.78 -7.55
C PRO A 198 1.02 36.12 -7.79
N LEU A 199 0.90 34.85 -7.42
CA LEU A 199 -0.31 34.05 -7.57
C LEU A 199 -1.40 34.62 -6.66
N ARG A 200 -2.51 35.08 -7.26
CA ARG A 200 -3.69 35.51 -6.51
C ARG A 200 -4.41 34.27 -5.98
N GLU A 201 -4.45 34.11 -4.66
CA GLU A 201 -5.19 33.03 -4.01
C GLU A 201 -6.66 33.03 -4.46
N ARG A 202 -7.16 31.88 -4.89
CA ARG A 202 -8.61 31.69 -5.03
C ARG A 202 -9.19 31.57 -3.63
N ALA A 203 -9.85 32.62 -3.16
CA ALA A 203 -10.75 32.55 -2.01
C ALA A 203 -11.96 31.68 -2.37
N SER A 204 -11.84 30.36 -2.22
CA SER A 204 -12.97 29.44 -2.28
C SER A 204 -12.59 28.06 -1.74
N ALA A 205 -12.65 27.90 -0.43
CA ALA A 205 -13.03 26.61 0.15
C ALA A 205 -14.56 26.67 0.34
N PRO A 206 -15.37 25.87 -0.38
CA PRO A 206 -16.73 25.66 0.05
C PRO A 206 -16.70 24.88 1.35
N GLU A 207 -17.28 25.44 2.42
CA GLU A 207 -17.75 24.68 3.57
C GLU A 207 -18.91 23.79 3.12
N THR A 208 -18.63 22.62 2.55
CA THR A 208 -19.69 21.68 2.17
C THR A 208 -20.13 20.84 3.37
N TYR A 209 -21.09 21.41 4.08
CA TYR A 209 -22.45 20.88 4.25
C TYR A 209 -22.59 19.43 4.72
N VAL A 210 -23.02 19.29 5.98
CA VAL A 210 -23.49 18.06 6.62
C VAL A 210 -24.83 17.66 6.00
N VAL A 211 -24.93 16.45 5.42
CA VAL A 211 -26.20 15.82 5.01
C VAL A 211 -26.46 14.60 5.90
N PRO A 212 -27.70 14.39 6.41
CA PRO A 212 -27.99 13.36 7.41
C PRO A 212 -27.97 11.94 6.85
N ALA A 213 -27.79 11.01 7.78
CA ALA A 213 -27.50 9.60 7.60
C ALA A 213 -28.51 8.79 6.75
N VAL A 214 -27.97 7.97 5.86
CA VAL A 214 -28.48 6.62 5.58
C VAL A 214 -27.30 5.67 5.70
N ARG A 215 -27.38 4.71 6.63
CA ARG A 215 -26.35 3.69 6.86
C ARG A 215 -26.12 2.86 5.59
N ARG A 216 -25.08 3.22 4.83
CA ARG A 216 -24.38 2.34 3.87
C ARG A 216 -22.98 2.07 4.42
N LYS A 217 -22.35 0.96 3.99
CA LYS A 217 -20.96 0.57 4.31
C LYS A 217 -20.11 1.83 4.52
N ALA A 218 -19.45 1.94 5.68
CA ALA A 218 -18.63 3.11 5.99
C ALA A 218 -17.64 3.30 4.84
N LEU A 219 -17.86 4.33 4.03
CA LEU A 219 -16.88 4.71 3.02
C LEU A 219 -15.60 5.01 3.79
N PRO A 220 -14.44 4.49 3.34
CA PRO A 220 -13.18 4.88 3.96
C PRO A 220 -13.10 6.41 3.94
N THR A 221 -12.61 6.99 5.01
CA THR A 221 -12.38 8.44 5.06
C THR A 221 -11.09 8.73 4.33
N LEU A 222 -11.09 9.77 3.49
CA LEU A 222 -9.85 10.25 2.89
C LEU A 222 -8.82 10.47 4.00
N PRO A 223 -7.56 10.02 3.83
CA PRO A 223 -6.51 10.29 4.81
C PRO A 223 -6.43 11.80 5.11
N ALA A 224 -6.17 12.10 6.37
CA ALA A 224 -5.97 13.48 6.82
C ALA A 224 -4.83 14.07 5.99
N ALA A 225 -4.99 15.28 5.46
CA ALA A 225 -3.98 15.96 4.67
C ALA A 225 -3.54 17.23 5.38
N SER A 226 -2.28 17.62 5.22
CA SER A 226 -1.80 18.92 5.69
C SER A 226 -2.53 20.05 4.97
N THR A 227 -3.01 21.05 5.73
CA THR A 227 -3.71 22.23 5.20
C THR A 227 -2.76 23.34 4.74
N ALA A 228 -1.46 23.22 5.00
CA ALA A 228 -0.46 24.19 4.58
C ALA A 228 -0.32 24.24 3.04
N PRO A 229 -0.07 25.41 2.43
CA PRO A 229 0.19 25.51 1.00
C PRO A 229 1.46 24.76 0.60
N PHE A 230 1.36 23.88 -0.40
CA PHE A 230 2.49 23.13 -0.96
C PHE A 230 3.48 24.08 -1.64
N LYS A 231 4.75 24.04 -1.20
CA LYS A 231 5.86 24.73 -1.85
C LYS A 231 6.79 23.67 -2.48
N PRO A 232 7.09 23.75 -3.79
CA PRO A 232 8.12 22.92 -4.42
C PRO A 232 9.48 23.27 -3.81
N GLU A 233 10.19 22.26 -3.29
CA GLU A 233 11.44 22.42 -2.55
C GLU A 233 12.50 21.46 -3.11
N PRO A 234 13.81 21.76 -2.95
CA PRO A 234 14.88 20.89 -3.44
C PRO A 234 14.80 19.52 -2.76
N VAL A 235 14.77 18.45 -3.57
CA VAL A 235 14.69 17.06 -3.11
C VAL A 235 15.88 16.29 -3.69
N LEU A 236 16.57 15.52 -2.85
CA LEU A 236 17.60 14.60 -3.32
C LEU A 236 16.97 13.47 -4.14
N ALA A 237 17.36 13.38 -5.41
CA ALA A 237 16.95 12.31 -6.31
C ALA A 237 17.39 10.94 -5.79
N MET A 238 16.57 9.91 -5.99
CA MET A 238 16.86 8.55 -5.53
C MET A 238 18.17 8.00 -6.08
N GLU A 239 18.52 8.33 -7.33
CA GLU A 239 19.79 7.89 -7.95
C GLU A 239 21.01 8.42 -7.19
N HIS A 240 20.98 9.70 -6.78
CA HIS A 240 22.04 10.27 -5.96
C HIS A 240 22.05 9.68 -4.55
N TYR A 241 20.88 9.46 -3.96
CA TYR A 241 20.78 8.83 -2.65
C TYR A 241 21.34 7.39 -2.64
N ASP A 242 20.97 6.58 -3.62
CA ASP A 242 21.49 5.22 -3.77
C ASP A 242 23.01 5.25 -3.98
N HIS A 243 23.52 6.17 -4.81
CA HIS A 243 24.96 6.33 -5.00
C HIS A 243 25.70 6.72 -3.71
N ILE A 244 25.13 7.60 -2.87
CA ILE A 244 25.70 7.93 -1.55
C ILE A 244 25.80 6.68 -0.68
N LEU A 245 24.73 5.88 -0.64
CA LEU A 245 24.70 4.65 0.15
C LEU A 245 25.70 3.61 -0.36
N ASP A 246 25.87 3.49 -1.68
CA ASP A 246 26.88 2.62 -2.29
C ASP A 246 28.31 3.04 -1.88
N VAL A 247 28.60 4.35 -1.88
CA VAL A 247 29.90 4.86 -1.40
C VAL A 247 30.11 4.56 0.08
N ILE A 248 29.08 4.76 0.91
CA ILE A 248 29.12 4.41 2.34
C ILE A 248 29.34 2.90 2.52
N GLN A 249 28.73 2.06 1.69
CA GLN A 249 28.85 0.61 1.82
C GLN A 249 30.19 0.06 1.32
N ASN A 250 30.75 0.63 0.26
CA ASN A 250 32.10 0.28 -0.21
C ASN A 250 33.18 0.55 0.85
N MET A 251 32.89 1.41 1.83
CA MET A 251 33.78 1.66 2.96
C MET A 251 33.98 0.43 3.85
N THR A 252 33.00 -0.49 3.94
CA THR A 252 33.15 -1.76 4.67
C THR A 252 34.32 -2.57 4.14
N THR A 253 34.48 -2.66 2.83
CA THR A 253 35.58 -3.37 2.19
C THR A 253 36.94 -2.77 2.55
N VAL A 254 37.01 -1.44 2.74
CA VAL A 254 38.24 -0.77 3.19
C VAL A 254 38.54 -1.14 4.65
N MET A 255 37.53 -1.19 5.51
CA MET A 255 37.68 -1.59 6.91
C MET A 255 38.11 -3.05 7.06
N GLU A 256 37.54 -3.95 6.26
CA GLU A 256 37.93 -5.37 6.22
C GLU A 256 39.38 -5.59 5.78
N ARG A 257 39.88 -4.74 4.87
CA ARG A 257 41.27 -4.80 4.39
C ARG A 257 42.28 -4.23 5.38
N SER A 258 41.87 -3.39 6.33
CA SER A 258 42.78 -2.75 7.29
C SER A 258 42.19 -2.68 8.70
N PRO A 259 41.82 -3.83 9.30
CA PRO A 259 41.05 -3.88 10.53
C PRO A 259 41.74 -3.23 11.73
N ALA A 260 43.08 -3.32 11.81
CA ALA A 260 43.87 -2.74 12.89
C ALA A 260 43.77 -1.20 12.96
N THR A 261 43.59 -0.55 11.81
CA THR A 261 43.49 0.93 11.71
C THR A 261 42.18 1.44 12.30
N PHE A 262 41.08 0.71 12.08
CA PHE A 262 39.73 1.13 12.51
C PHE A 262 39.37 0.67 13.93
N ALA A 263 40.13 -0.25 14.51
CA ALA A 263 39.86 -0.81 15.82
C ALA A 263 39.84 0.23 16.95
N TRP A 264 40.64 1.30 16.82
CA TRP A 264 40.81 2.32 17.86
C TRP A 264 40.00 3.60 17.61
N MET A 265 39.34 3.71 16.46
CA MET A 265 38.60 4.91 16.07
C MET A 265 37.30 5.05 16.87
N ASP A 266 36.93 6.28 17.21
CA ASP A 266 35.62 6.61 17.77
C ASP A 266 34.59 6.95 16.68
N GLU A 267 33.35 7.26 17.06
CA GLU A 267 32.26 7.56 16.11
C GLU A 267 32.62 8.78 15.24
N GLU A 268 33.25 9.80 15.83
CA GLU A 268 33.64 11.04 15.15
C GLU A 268 34.76 10.77 14.12
N SER A 269 35.78 9.99 14.50
CA SER A 269 36.88 9.62 13.59
C SER A 269 36.40 8.75 12.42
N LEU A 270 35.47 7.82 12.68
CA LEU A 270 34.86 7.01 11.62
C LEU A 270 34.04 7.88 10.68
N ARG A 271 33.20 8.78 11.21
CA ARG A 271 32.44 9.76 10.44
C ARG A 271 33.35 10.58 9.53
N ASP A 272 34.46 11.10 10.05
CA ASP A 272 35.40 11.92 9.27
C ASP A 272 35.99 11.13 8.10
N HIS A 273 36.24 9.84 8.29
CA HIS A 273 36.69 8.98 7.21
C HIS A 273 35.63 8.82 6.11
N TYR A 274 34.34 8.67 6.47
CA TYR A 274 33.24 8.68 5.51
C TYR A 274 33.14 10.01 4.76
N LEU A 275 33.29 11.14 5.47
CA LEU A 275 33.26 12.48 4.85
C LEU A 275 34.36 12.66 3.81
N VAL A 276 35.59 12.20 4.07
CA VAL A 276 36.70 12.29 3.11
C VAL A 276 36.38 11.50 1.83
N GLN A 277 35.87 10.27 1.96
CA GLN A 277 35.53 9.45 0.80
C GLN A 277 34.35 10.03 0.01
N LEU A 278 33.30 10.47 0.72
CA LEU A 278 32.13 11.10 0.11
C LEU A 278 32.53 12.39 -0.61
N ASN A 279 33.28 13.30 0.02
CA ASN A 279 33.74 14.50 -0.66
C ASN A 279 34.65 14.20 -1.86
N GLY A 280 35.50 13.16 -1.79
CA GLY A 280 36.34 12.72 -2.91
C GLY A 280 35.55 12.27 -4.15
N HIS A 281 34.38 11.64 -3.97
CA HIS A 281 33.52 11.22 -5.08
C HIS A 281 32.70 12.38 -5.70
N TYR A 282 32.49 13.47 -4.96
CA TYR A 282 31.58 14.55 -5.34
C TYR A 282 32.27 15.90 -5.65
N GLN A 283 33.61 15.93 -5.75
CA GLN A 283 34.44 17.13 -6.01
C GLN A 283 34.13 17.93 -7.30
N GLY A 284 33.22 17.47 -8.17
CA GLY A 284 32.93 18.09 -9.48
C GLY A 284 31.72 19.03 -9.54
N THR A 285 30.89 19.12 -8.50
CA THR A 285 29.69 19.98 -8.47
C THR A 285 29.97 21.20 -7.59
N ALA A 286 30.32 22.32 -8.21
CA ALA A 286 30.89 23.50 -7.58
C ALA A 286 30.08 24.08 -6.40
N THR A 287 30.62 23.99 -5.18
CA THR A 287 30.76 25.03 -4.13
C THR A 287 31.23 24.39 -2.81
N GLY A 288 32.52 24.49 -2.45
CA GLY A 288 32.99 24.01 -1.12
C GLY A 288 32.75 22.52 -0.84
N GLU A 289 33.02 22.04 0.37
CA GLU A 289 32.75 20.65 0.77
C GLU A 289 31.24 20.36 0.70
N THR A 290 30.82 19.47 -0.22
CA THR A 290 29.41 19.09 -0.45
C THR A 290 28.82 18.37 0.77
N PHE A 291 29.63 17.59 1.47
CA PHE A 291 29.27 16.93 2.72
C PHE A 291 29.89 17.67 3.91
N ASN A 292 29.04 18.03 4.86
CA ASN A 292 29.40 18.76 6.07
C ASN A 292 28.99 17.96 7.34
N ASN A 293 29.30 18.49 8.52
CA ASN A 293 28.79 18.02 9.81
C ASN A 293 27.89 19.10 10.46
N LEU A 294 26.84 18.69 11.20
CA LEU A 294 25.93 19.58 11.95
C LEU A 294 26.13 19.39 13.45
N GLY A 295 26.33 18.14 13.87
CA GLY A 295 26.77 17.75 15.19
C GLY A 295 28.03 16.89 15.16
N LYS A 296 28.25 16.13 16.24
CA LYS A 296 29.45 15.30 16.43
C LYS A 296 29.50 14.07 15.51
N THR A 297 28.36 13.52 15.15
CA THR A 297 28.26 12.20 14.50
C THR A 297 27.52 12.21 13.17
N ASP A 298 27.17 13.40 12.67
CA ASP A 298 26.28 13.56 11.52
C ASP A 298 27.05 13.87 10.23
N ILE A 299 26.59 13.30 9.12
CA ILE A 299 27.00 13.60 7.75
C ILE A 299 25.81 14.22 7.03
N LEU A 300 25.98 15.36 6.38
CA LEU A 300 24.87 16.04 5.71
C LEU A 300 25.24 16.65 4.38
N ILE A 301 24.24 16.71 3.50
CA ILE A 301 24.30 17.51 2.26
C ILE A 301 23.33 18.66 2.40
N ARG A 302 23.78 19.86 2.03
CA ARG A 302 22.96 21.07 2.00
C ARG A 302 22.80 21.61 0.59
N GLU A 303 21.59 22.05 0.28
CA GLU A 303 21.28 22.83 -0.92
C GLU A 303 20.40 24.02 -0.52
N GLN A 304 20.81 25.25 -0.87
CA GLN A 304 20.09 26.50 -0.55
C GLN A 304 19.71 26.63 0.94
N ASP A 305 20.67 26.40 1.84
CA ASP A 305 20.52 26.39 3.31
C ASP A 305 19.62 25.29 3.90
N ARG A 306 19.28 24.25 3.12
CA ARG A 306 18.42 23.13 3.57
C ARG A 306 19.15 21.79 3.55
N ASN A 307 18.93 20.96 4.57
CA ASN A 307 19.48 19.60 4.61
C ASN A 307 18.67 18.66 3.71
N ILE A 308 19.26 18.22 2.60
CA ILE A 308 18.61 17.29 1.64
C ILE A 308 18.97 15.83 1.92
N PHE A 309 20.07 15.60 2.66
CA PHE A 309 20.51 14.30 3.17
C PHE A 309 21.06 14.45 4.58
N ILE A 310 20.75 13.48 5.44
CA ILE A 310 21.29 13.39 6.81
C ILE A 310 21.61 11.93 7.11
N ALA A 311 22.85 11.62 7.45
CA ALA A 311 23.23 10.33 8.01
C ALA A 311 23.77 10.49 9.42
N GLU A 312 23.29 9.64 10.34
CA GLU A 312 23.83 9.55 11.69
C GLU A 312 24.71 8.31 11.84
N CYS A 313 25.94 8.50 12.29
CA CYS A 313 26.85 7.42 12.66
C CYS A 313 26.71 7.05 14.15
N LYS A 314 26.57 5.76 14.48
CA LYS A 314 26.44 5.31 15.88
C LYS A 314 27.03 3.93 16.14
N PHE A 315 27.73 3.75 17.25
CA PHE A 315 28.05 2.42 17.75
C PHE A 315 26.78 1.72 18.27
N TRP A 316 26.65 0.45 17.92
CA TRP A 316 25.60 -0.40 18.44
C TRP A 316 25.75 -0.60 19.95
N LYS A 317 24.80 -0.06 20.72
CA LYS A 317 24.70 -0.23 22.18
C LYS A 317 23.45 -1.02 22.60
N GLY A 318 22.67 -1.51 21.63
CA GLY A 318 21.41 -2.22 21.82
C GLY A 318 20.19 -1.44 21.32
N ALA A 319 19.05 -2.13 21.23
CA ALA A 319 17.80 -1.62 20.65
C ALA A 319 17.32 -0.28 21.22
N LYS A 320 17.42 -0.06 22.53
CA LYS A 320 16.99 1.21 23.16
C LYS A 320 17.82 2.41 22.69
N GLY A 321 19.13 2.24 22.56
CA GLY A 321 20.02 3.29 22.05
C GLY A 321 19.75 3.57 20.58
N TYR A 322 19.49 2.52 19.80
CA TYR A 322 19.15 2.62 18.38
C TYR A 322 17.80 3.31 18.15
N ALA A 323 16.76 3.01 18.92
CA ALA A 323 15.48 3.69 18.84
C ALA A 323 15.62 5.21 19.11
N ALA A 324 16.42 5.59 20.12
CA ALA A 324 16.71 6.99 20.39
C ALA A 324 17.46 7.68 19.22
N THR A 325 18.28 6.94 18.47
CA THR A 325 18.90 7.44 17.24
C THR A 325 17.87 7.71 16.14
N ILE A 326 16.86 6.85 15.99
CA ILE A 326 15.75 7.10 15.05
C ILE A 326 15.03 8.39 15.45
N ASP A 327 14.69 8.56 16.73
CA ASP A 327 14.05 9.79 17.24
C ASP A 327 14.89 11.04 16.96
N GLN A 328 16.21 10.97 17.23
CA GLN A 328 17.15 12.05 16.95
C GLN A 328 17.19 12.41 15.45
N LEU A 329 17.32 11.41 14.58
CA LEU A 329 17.37 11.60 13.13
C LEU A 329 16.07 12.22 12.60
N LEU A 330 14.92 11.74 13.08
CA LEU A 330 13.62 12.30 12.72
C LEU A 330 13.43 13.72 13.27
N GLY A 331 14.04 14.04 14.42
CA GLY A 331 14.04 15.39 14.99
C GLY A 331 14.81 16.43 14.17
N TYR A 332 15.89 16.02 13.48
CA TYR A 332 16.63 16.89 12.57
C TYR A 332 16.03 17.01 11.17
N SER A 333 15.15 16.06 10.80
CA SER A 333 14.53 16.04 9.48
C SER A 333 13.52 17.19 9.33
N ALA A 334 14.00 18.31 8.82
CA ALA A 334 13.26 19.56 8.88
C ALA A 334 11.97 19.53 8.03
N TRP A 335 11.85 18.73 6.97
CA TRP A 335 10.70 18.82 6.06
C TRP A 335 10.54 17.61 5.10
N ARG A 336 9.67 17.72 4.10
CA ARG A 336 9.21 16.64 3.19
C ARG A 336 10.33 16.02 2.34
N ASP A 337 10.24 14.70 2.06
CA ASP A 337 11.10 13.93 1.12
C ASP A 337 12.61 13.84 1.45
N THR A 338 13.02 14.15 2.70
CA THR A 338 14.41 13.98 3.14
C THR A 338 14.80 12.51 3.08
N LYS A 339 15.97 12.25 2.47
CA LYS A 339 16.61 10.94 2.48
C LYS A 339 17.57 10.90 3.65
N THR A 340 17.46 9.87 4.48
CA THR A 340 18.25 9.76 5.70
C THR A 340 18.92 8.40 5.81
N ALA A 341 20.03 8.34 6.53
CA ALA A 341 20.68 7.08 6.81
C ALA A 341 21.07 6.95 8.29
N ILE A 342 21.13 5.72 8.78
CA ILE A 342 21.77 5.41 10.05
C ILE A 342 22.90 4.43 9.75
N VAL A 343 24.11 4.83 10.07
CA VAL A 343 25.30 4.00 9.94
C VAL A 343 25.61 3.42 11.32
N VAL A 344 25.28 2.15 11.51
CA VAL A 344 25.47 1.41 12.75
C VAL A 344 26.82 0.69 12.71
N PHE A 345 27.69 1.05 13.64
CA PHE A 345 28.96 0.38 13.85
C PHE A 345 28.79 -0.73 14.89
N ASN A 346 28.83 -1.97 14.45
CA ASN A 346 28.80 -3.15 15.31
C ASN A 346 30.24 -3.53 15.71
N ARG A 347 30.51 -3.72 17.01
CA ARG A 347 31.81 -4.21 17.50
C ARG A 347 31.60 -5.49 18.30
N ASN A 348 32.26 -6.57 17.88
CA ASN A 348 32.31 -7.86 18.60
C ASN A 348 30.93 -8.43 18.98
N ARG A 349 29.88 -8.19 18.17
CA ARG A 349 28.60 -8.88 18.32
C ARG A 349 28.25 -9.60 17.04
N ASP A 350 27.43 -10.62 17.18
CA ASP A 350 26.81 -11.34 16.07
C ASP A 350 26.01 -10.36 15.19
N THR A 351 26.57 -10.00 14.03
CA THR A 351 26.00 -9.02 13.10
C THR A 351 24.60 -9.43 12.62
N THR A 352 24.34 -10.73 12.48
CA THR A 352 23.01 -11.25 12.11
C THR A 352 21.99 -10.89 13.17
N LYS A 353 22.31 -11.09 14.45
CA LYS A 353 21.42 -10.69 15.56
C LYS A 353 21.21 -9.18 15.61
N VAL A 354 22.25 -8.40 15.35
CA VAL A 354 22.14 -6.93 15.30
C VAL A 354 21.20 -6.50 14.16
N LEU A 355 21.31 -7.10 12.98
CA LEU A 355 20.40 -6.84 11.85
C LEU A 355 18.95 -7.19 12.21
N GLU A 356 18.71 -8.36 12.81
CA GLU A 356 17.37 -8.75 13.27
C GLU A 356 16.80 -7.76 14.31
N GLU A 357 17.61 -7.33 15.29
CA GLU A 357 17.21 -6.35 16.29
C GLU A 357 16.95 -4.97 15.68
N VAL A 358 17.75 -4.53 14.71
CA VAL A 358 17.54 -3.28 13.95
C VAL A 358 16.20 -3.32 13.23
N LYS A 359 15.92 -4.40 12.49
CA LYS A 359 14.66 -4.54 11.75
C LYS A 359 13.47 -4.51 12.69
N LYS A 360 13.49 -5.37 13.72
CA LYS A 360 12.41 -5.46 14.71
C LYS A 360 12.18 -4.14 15.43
N THR A 361 13.24 -3.44 15.81
CA THR A 361 13.15 -2.16 16.52
C THR A 361 12.57 -1.06 15.62
N THR A 362 12.95 -1.04 14.34
CA THR A 362 12.42 -0.06 13.38
C THR A 362 10.96 -0.33 13.06
N GLU A 363 10.57 -1.58 12.81
CA GLU A 363 9.18 -1.95 12.50
C GLU A 363 8.23 -1.71 13.70
N ALA A 364 8.75 -1.74 14.92
CA ALA A 364 8.00 -1.41 16.13
C ALA A 364 7.96 0.11 16.45
N HIS A 365 8.68 0.94 15.69
CA HIS A 365 8.77 2.37 15.94
C HIS A 365 7.46 3.09 15.59
N ALA A 366 7.05 4.07 16.40
CA ALA A 366 5.78 4.79 16.19
C ALA A 366 5.68 5.47 14.82
N ASN A 367 6.82 5.91 14.29
CA ASN A 367 6.95 6.59 13.00
C ASN A 367 7.11 5.66 11.79
N TYR A 368 7.11 4.34 11.98
CA TYR A 368 7.28 3.38 10.89
C TYR A 368 6.05 3.32 9.99
N LYS A 369 6.26 3.27 8.67
CA LYS A 369 5.20 3.02 7.69
C LYS A 369 5.34 1.68 6.97
N ARG A 370 6.53 1.41 6.40
CA ARG A 370 6.77 0.20 5.59
C ARG A 370 8.25 -0.07 5.39
N THR A 371 8.57 -1.30 5.05
CA THR A 371 9.90 -1.75 4.65
C THR A 371 9.98 -1.78 3.12
N LEU A 372 11.07 -1.26 2.54
CA LEU A 372 11.34 -1.30 1.11
C LEU A 372 12.39 -2.38 0.79
N ALA A 373 12.41 -2.83 -0.46
CA ALA A 373 13.48 -3.70 -0.94
C ALA A 373 14.84 -2.99 -0.85
N TRP A 374 15.85 -3.71 -0.39
CA TRP A 374 17.23 -3.27 -0.31
C TRP A 374 18.13 -4.40 -0.83
N THR A 375 19.09 -4.05 -1.68
CA THR A 375 19.88 -5.00 -2.47
C THR A 375 21.05 -5.61 -1.72
N HIS A 376 21.33 -5.15 -0.50
CA HIS A 376 22.52 -5.56 0.24
C HIS A 376 22.16 -6.16 1.60
N GLU A 377 22.93 -7.18 2.00
CA GLU A 377 22.70 -7.93 3.24
C GLU A 377 23.07 -7.13 4.50
N SER A 378 23.86 -6.07 4.37
CA SER A 378 24.35 -5.25 5.48
C SER A 378 23.37 -4.19 5.97
N GLY A 379 22.06 -4.32 5.70
CA GLY A 379 21.11 -3.32 6.15
C GLY A 379 19.67 -3.51 5.71
N TYR A 380 18.87 -2.47 5.99
CA TYR A 380 17.46 -2.41 5.60
C TYR A 380 17.08 -0.99 5.17
N ARG A 381 16.08 -0.91 4.30
CA ARG A 381 15.49 0.36 3.87
C ARG A 381 14.05 0.45 4.36
N PHE A 382 13.72 1.57 4.97
CA PHE A 382 12.41 1.83 5.57
C PHE A 382 11.84 3.15 5.05
N VAL A 383 10.52 3.24 5.08
CA VAL A 383 9.82 4.52 5.02
C VAL A 383 9.28 4.84 6.39
N MET A 384 9.68 6.01 6.88
CA MET A 384 9.25 6.60 8.14
C MET A 384 8.34 7.79 7.84
N HIS A 385 7.52 8.20 8.80
CA HIS A 385 6.79 9.46 8.72
C HIS A 385 7.31 10.48 9.73
N HIS A 386 7.21 11.76 9.40
CA HIS A 386 7.64 12.83 10.29
C HIS A 386 6.80 12.82 11.59
N PRO A 387 7.38 13.10 12.77
CA PRO A 387 6.65 13.11 14.04
C PRO A 387 5.47 14.10 14.09
N ALA A 388 5.60 15.25 13.42
CA ALA A 388 4.57 16.28 13.40
C ALA A 388 3.51 16.11 12.28
N ASP A 389 3.74 15.26 11.27
CA ASP A 389 2.83 15.09 10.14
C ASP A 389 3.01 13.70 9.50
N SER A 390 2.04 12.81 9.69
CA SER A 390 2.10 11.43 9.19
C SER A 390 2.06 11.33 7.66
N ASN A 391 1.69 12.39 6.94
CA ASN A 391 1.72 12.41 5.48
C ASN A 391 3.11 12.72 4.91
N ARG A 392 4.03 13.21 5.74
CA ARG A 392 5.40 13.50 5.32
C ARG A 392 6.23 12.26 5.50
N GLU A 393 6.55 11.63 4.39
CA GLU A 393 7.37 10.43 4.36
C GLU A 393 8.85 10.77 4.18
N LEU A 394 9.70 9.95 4.78
CA LEU A 394 11.15 10.01 4.69
C LEU A 394 11.66 8.61 4.39
N THR A 395 12.61 8.50 3.47
CA THR A 395 13.29 7.23 3.21
C THR A 395 14.50 7.15 4.14
N MET A 396 14.52 6.15 5.02
CA MET A 396 15.61 5.89 5.94
C MET A 396 16.29 4.57 5.57
N THR A 397 17.58 4.59 5.24
CA THR A 397 18.38 3.36 5.08
C THR A 397 19.28 3.15 6.28
N VAL A 398 19.21 1.97 6.89
CA VAL A 398 20.04 1.59 8.04
C VAL A 398 21.08 0.61 7.56
N LEU A 399 22.35 0.96 7.70
CA LEU A 399 23.50 0.13 7.31
C LEU A 399 24.23 -0.30 8.57
N VAL A 400 24.52 -1.60 8.69
CA VAL A 400 25.24 -2.20 9.82
C VAL A 400 26.60 -2.66 9.32
N PHE A 401 27.66 -2.14 9.93
CA PHE A 401 29.04 -2.47 9.61
C PHE A 401 29.71 -3.13 10.79
N ASP A 402 30.32 -4.29 10.55
CA ASP A 402 31.16 -4.93 11.56
C ASP A 402 32.53 -4.25 11.60
N ILE A 403 32.91 -3.76 12.77
CA ILE A 403 34.16 -3.07 13.02
C ILE A 403 34.96 -3.90 14.02
N PRO A 404 36.26 -4.15 13.77
CA PRO A 404 37.13 -4.82 14.71
C PRO A 404 37.16 -4.10 16.06
N ALA A 405 37.20 -4.86 17.14
CA ALA A 405 37.50 -4.29 18.44
C ALA A 405 39.01 -4.16 18.66
N PRO A 406 39.44 -3.20 19.50
CA PRO A 406 40.83 -3.12 19.91
C PRO A 406 41.22 -4.38 20.70
N ALA A 407 42.33 -5.01 20.32
CA ALA A 407 42.88 -6.15 21.06
C ALA A 407 43.17 -5.74 22.52
N PRO A 408 42.88 -6.59 23.51
CA PRO A 408 43.17 -6.27 24.90
C PRO A 408 44.68 -6.04 25.08
N ARG A 409 45.07 -4.88 25.60
CA ARG A 409 46.47 -4.60 25.92
C ARG A 409 46.91 -5.50 27.08
N GLY A 410 47.76 -6.49 26.82
CA GLY A 410 48.43 -7.25 27.88
C GLY A 410 49.31 -8.42 27.44
N ALA A 411 50.59 -8.15 27.14
CA ALA A 411 51.79 -8.89 27.59
C ALA A 411 53.01 -8.32 26.85
N GLY A 412 54.12 -8.15 27.57
CA GLY A 412 55.21 -7.24 27.21
C GLY A 412 55.90 -7.53 25.87
N THR A 413 56.22 -6.44 25.17
CA THR A 413 57.34 -6.42 24.24
C THR A 413 58.61 -6.68 25.07
N PRO A 414 59.43 -7.70 24.78
CA PRO A 414 60.75 -7.78 25.40
C PRO A 414 61.55 -6.57 24.91
N ALA A 415 62.15 -5.85 25.85
CA ALA A 415 63.12 -4.81 25.54
C ALA A 415 64.21 -5.38 24.61
N PRO A 416 64.73 -4.60 23.65
CA PRO A 416 65.81 -5.07 22.79
C PRO A 416 67.02 -5.41 23.66
N ALA A 417 67.50 -6.65 23.52
CA ALA A 417 68.70 -7.10 24.20
C ALA A 417 69.90 -6.28 23.70
N THR A 418 70.30 -5.27 24.47
CA THR A 418 71.66 -4.73 24.43
C THR A 418 72.62 -5.70 25.12
N ARG A 419 73.63 -6.16 24.39
CA ARG A 419 75.03 -6.46 24.78
C ARG A 419 75.68 -7.33 23.69
N ALA A 420 76.95 -7.20 23.36
CA ALA A 420 78.03 -6.28 23.72
C ALA A 420 79.10 -6.40 22.63
#